data_AF-A0A3A0F984-F1
#
_entry.id   AF-A0A3A0F984-F1
#
_cell.length_a   1.000
_cell.length_b   1.000
_cell.length_c   1.000
_cell.angle_alpha   90.00
_cell.angle_beta   90.00
_cell.angle_gamma   90.00
#
_symmetry.space_group_name_H-M   'P 1'
#
loop_
_entity.id
_entity.type
_entity.pdbx_description
1 polymer ?
#
loop_
_entity_poly.entity_id
_entity_poly.type
_entity_poly.pdbx_seq_one_letter_code
_entity_poly.pdbx_strand_id
1 'polypeptide(L)'
;DGGIPAETVKQLLSSADPAVRAVAVRWAVGTSEEPRAIAAVRSDPDARVRAAAVEAVVATERDDALEAGFAALFDRAPDVRLAAGQALGRRGGDVVPRLRQLALAKKGQEASGPLGALAFAGPEGQAALLEIAHTHSDENTRGLARLLLGMDPRKH
;
A
#
# COMPACT_ATOMS: atom_id res chain seq x y z
N ASP A 1 29.27 12.84 4.62
CA ASP A 1 27.96 12.55 4.02
C ASP A 1 27.09 12.04 5.15
N GLY A 2 26.25 12.88 5.74
CA GLY A 2 25.62 12.67 7.05
C GLY A 2 24.56 11.57 7.13
N GLY A 3 24.72 10.48 6.37
CA GLY A 3 23.87 9.30 6.44
C GLY A 3 24.26 8.37 7.59
N ILE A 4 23.31 7.55 8.04
CA ILE A 4 23.57 6.47 9.00
C ILE A 4 24.39 5.38 8.30
N PRO A 5 25.52 4.88 8.87
CA PRO A 5 26.29 3.81 8.25
C PRO A 5 25.46 2.54 8.02
N ALA A 6 25.71 1.81 6.92
CA ALA A 6 24.93 0.61 6.57
C ALA A 6 24.91 -0.45 7.70
N GLU A 7 26.04 -0.67 8.38
CA GLU A 7 26.10 -1.59 9.52
C GLU A 7 25.23 -1.10 10.70
N THR A 8 25.14 0.22 10.91
CA THR A 8 24.24 0.79 11.91
C THR A 8 22.78 0.58 11.49
N VAL A 9 22.41 0.82 10.23
CA VAL A 9 21.04 0.54 9.73
C VAL A 9 20.68 -0.93 9.95
N LYS A 10 21.57 -1.85 9.61
CA LYS A 10 21.40 -3.30 9.81
C LYS A 10 21.15 -3.68 11.27
N GLN A 11 21.89 -3.08 12.21
CA GLN A 11 21.70 -3.26 13.65
C GLN A 11 20.34 -2.72 14.10
N LEU A 12 19.96 -1.52 13.66
CA LEU A 12 18.67 -0.91 14.00
C LEU A 12 17.48 -1.72 13.46
N LEU A 13 17.59 -2.27 12.24
CA LEU A 13 16.60 -3.19 11.66
C LEU A 13 16.45 -4.49 12.46
N SER A 14 17.46 -4.86 13.26
CA SER A 14 17.45 -6.07 14.09
C SER A 14 17.10 -5.78 15.56
N SER A 15 16.73 -4.53 15.88
CA SER A 15 16.37 -4.13 17.23
C SER A 15 15.17 -4.92 17.76
N ALA A 16 15.20 -5.29 19.04
CA ALA A 16 14.04 -5.87 19.72
C ALA A 16 12.87 -4.87 19.80
N ASP A 17 13.16 -3.57 19.84
CA ASP A 17 12.15 -2.52 19.88
C ASP A 17 11.56 -2.25 18.48
N PRO A 18 10.26 -2.51 18.25
CA PRO A 18 9.61 -2.23 16.97
C PRO A 18 9.63 -0.75 16.58
N ALA A 19 9.64 0.19 17.54
CA ALA A 19 9.73 1.62 17.21
C ALA A 19 11.07 1.94 16.55
N VAL A 20 12.16 1.35 17.05
CA VAL A 20 13.49 1.47 16.44
C VAL A 20 13.51 0.87 15.04
N ARG A 21 12.94 -0.34 14.86
CA ARG A 21 12.85 -0.97 13.53
C ARG A 21 12.04 -0.15 12.54
N ALA A 22 10.91 0.44 12.97
CA ALA A 22 10.05 1.27 12.13
C ALA A 22 10.74 2.56 11.65
N VAL A 23 11.66 3.11 12.43
CA VAL A 23 12.53 4.20 11.97
C VAL A 23 13.61 3.67 11.03
N ALA A 24 14.22 2.53 11.37
CA ALA A 24 15.32 1.94 10.62
C ALA A 24 14.97 1.62 9.16
N VAL A 25 13.76 1.13 8.89
CA VAL A 25 13.32 0.81 7.51
C VAL A 25 13.37 2.01 6.57
N ARG A 26 13.19 3.25 7.07
CA ARG A 26 13.30 4.47 6.26
C ARG A 26 14.74 4.76 5.82
N TRP A 27 15.71 4.39 6.65
CA TRP A 27 17.14 4.58 6.39
C TRP A 27 17.75 3.45 5.54
N ALA A 28 17.03 2.35 5.36
CA ALA A 28 17.49 1.21 4.58
C ALA A 28 17.28 1.40 3.07
N VAL A 29 16.33 2.23 2.66
CA VAL A 29 16.02 2.51 1.25
C VAL A 29 17.24 3.13 0.54
N GLY A 30 17.62 2.60 -0.63
CA GLY A 30 18.79 3.06 -1.38
C GLY A 30 20.13 2.60 -0.80
N THR A 31 20.13 1.70 0.18
CA THR A 31 21.34 1.11 0.78
C THR A 31 21.40 -0.40 0.52
N SER A 32 22.50 -1.05 0.94
CA SER A 32 22.60 -2.52 0.90
C SER A 32 21.55 -3.23 1.76
N GLU A 33 20.89 -2.53 2.69
CA GLU A 33 19.87 -3.09 3.58
C GLU A 33 18.44 -2.94 3.04
N GLU A 34 18.25 -2.32 1.88
CA GLU A 34 16.92 -2.17 1.26
C GLU A 34 16.15 -3.50 1.12
N PRO A 35 16.78 -4.64 0.74
CA PRO A 35 16.08 -5.93 0.71
C PRO A 35 15.47 -6.34 2.06
N ARG A 36 16.08 -5.95 3.18
CA ARG A 36 15.52 -6.21 4.52
C ARG A 36 14.30 -5.34 4.81
N ALA A 37 14.30 -4.08 4.37
CA ALA A 37 13.12 -3.23 4.48
C ALA A 37 11.96 -3.75 3.63
N ILE A 38 12.25 -4.24 2.41
CA ILE A 38 11.23 -4.89 1.55
C ILE A 38 10.70 -6.16 2.21
N ALA A 39 11.57 -6.99 2.79
CA ALA A 39 11.14 -8.19 3.53
C ALA A 39 10.24 -7.83 4.72
N ALA A 40 10.58 -6.76 5.46
CA ALA A 40 9.82 -6.30 6.63
C ALA A 40 8.37 -5.97 6.31
N VAL A 41 8.03 -5.52 5.09
CA VAL A 41 6.65 -5.32 4.63
C VAL A 41 5.77 -6.55 4.88
N ARG A 42 6.32 -7.76 4.71
CA ARG A 42 5.57 -9.02 4.81
C ARG A 42 5.82 -9.76 6.12
N SER A 43 7.02 -9.65 6.70
CA SER A 43 7.47 -10.55 7.76
C SER A 43 7.63 -9.91 9.14
N ASP A 44 7.64 -8.58 9.28
CA ASP A 44 7.80 -8.00 10.62
C ASP A 44 6.57 -8.31 11.49
N PRO A 45 6.76 -8.82 12.72
CA PRO A 45 5.63 -9.14 13.60
C PRO A 45 4.80 -7.90 13.96
N ASP A 46 5.40 -6.72 14.02
CA ASP A 46 4.73 -5.48 14.41
C ASP A 46 4.13 -4.77 13.19
N ALA A 47 2.83 -4.49 13.26
CA ALA A 47 2.11 -3.84 12.16
C ALA A 47 2.63 -2.43 11.84
N ARG A 48 3.17 -1.71 12.83
CA ARG A 48 3.73 -0.37 12.62
C ARG A 48 5.02 -0.42 11.82
N VAL A 49 5.83 -1.45 12.03
CA VAL A 49 7.03 -1.69 11.22
C VAL A 49 6.64 -2.06 9.80
N ARG A 50 5.66 -2.95 9.61
CA ARG A 50 5.16 -3.30 8.26
C ARG A 50 4.62 -2.07 7.52
N ALA A 51 3.82 -1.24 8.18
CA ALA A 51 3.28 -0.01 7.60
C ALA A 51 4.40 0.98 7.23
N ALA A 52 5.37 1.22 8.13
CA ALA A 52 6.51 2.08 7.86
C ALA A 52 7.39 1.55 6.71
N ALA A 53 7.56 0.23 6.62
CA ALA A 53 8.28 -0.41 5.54
C ALA A 53 7.57 -0.18 4.20
N VAL A 54 6.24 -0.36 4.14
CA VAL A 54 5.43 -0.11 2.93
C VAL A 54 5.59 1.33 2.46
N GLU A 55 5.45 2.30 3.37
CA GLU A 55 5.62 3.72 3.06
C GLU A 55 7.01 4.04 2.48
N ALA A 56 8.05 3.39 3.04
CA ALA A 56 9.43 3.63 2.65
C ALA A 56 9.76 3.00 1.29
N VAL A 57 9.38 1.75 1.06
CA VAL A 57 9.85 0.98 -0.10
C VAL A 57 8.98 1.16 -1.35
N VAL A 58 7.67 1.41 -1.23
CA VAL A 58 6.80 1.55 -2.42
C VAL A 58 7.14 2.78 -3.26
N ALA A 59 7.80 3.77 -2.67
CA ALA A 59 8.28 4.95 -3.40
C ALA A 59 9.50 4.67 -4.29
N THR A 60 10.09 3.46 -4.24
CA THR A 60 11.28 3.11 -5.03
C THR A 60 10.88 2.48 -6.36
N GLU A 61 11.78 2.54 -7.36
CA GLU A 61 11.55 1.95 -8.70
C GLU A 61 11.77 0.43 -8.73
N ARG A 62 11.68 -0.25 -7.57
CA ARG A 62 11.91 -1.68 -7.48
C ARG A 62 10.63 -2.48 -7.60
N ASP A 63 10.62 -3.44 -8.53
CA ASP A 63 9.48 -4.33 -8.75
C ASP A 63 9.12 -5.16 -7.50
N ASP A 64 10.11 -5.65 -6.74
CA ASP A 64 9.86 -6.43 -5.53
C ASP A 64 9.25 -5.59 -4.38
N ALA A 65 9.63 -4.32 -4.28
CA ALA A 65 9.00 -3.36 -3.37
C ALA A 65 7.54 -3.08 -3.77
N LEU A 66 7.27 -2.93 -5.07
CA LEU A 66 5.93 -2.73 -5.59
C LEU A 66 5.03 -3.94 -5.34
N GLU A 67 5.50 -5.16 -5.60
CA GLU A 67 4.78 -6.39 -5.31
C GLU A 67 4.57 -6.61 -3.81
N ALA A 68 5.48 -6.14 -2.96
CA ALA A 68 5.27 -6.11 -1.52
C ALA A 68 4.15 -5.14 -1.13
N GLY A 69 4.10 -3.96 -1.75
CA GLY A 69 3.02 -2.97 -1.57
C GLY A 69 1.65 -3.51 -1.98
N PHE A 70 1.53 -4.14 -3.15
CA PHE A 70 0.26 -4.73 -3.60
C PHE A 70 -0.23 -5.83 -2.65
N ALA A 71 0.68 -6.66 -2.12
CA ALA A 71 0.32 -7.66 -1.12
C ALA A 71 -0.17 -7.01 0.19
N ALA A 72 0.42 -5.89 0.60
CA ALA A 72 0.08 -5.18 1.83
C ALA A 72 -1.33 -4.55 1.83
N LEU A 73 -1.96 -4.38 0.65
CA LEU A 73 -3.38 -4.01 0.54
C LEU A 73 -4.32 -5.04 1.21
N PHE A 74 -3.84 -6.24 1.46
CA PHE A 74 -4.57 -7.35 2.08
C PHE A 74 -4.00 -7.74 3.45
N ASP A 75 -3.16 -6.91 4.06
CA ASP A 75 -2.62 -7.18 5.40
C ASP A 75 -3.75 -7.27 6.44
N ARG A 76 -3.54 -8.12 7.46
CA ARG A 76 -4.46 -8.29 8.58
C ARG A 76 -4.71 -6.99 9.35
N ALA A 77 -3.69 -6.13 9.46
CA ALA A 77 -3.77 -4.87 10.17
C ALA A 77 -4.34 -3.75 9.27
N PRO A 78 -5.40 -3.05 9.70
CA PRO A 78 -5.97 -1.93 8.94
C PRO A 78 -4.96 -0.83 8.61
N ASP A 79 -4.06 -0.51 9.54
CA ASP A 79 -3.05 0.54 9.36
C ASP A 79 -2.07 0.22 8.23
N VAL A 80 -1.72 -1.06 8.06
CA VAL A 80 -0.85 -1.52 6.96
C VAL A 80 -1.59 -1.42 5.62
N ARG A 81 -2.87 -1.80 5.58
CA ARG A 81 -3.69 -1.64 4.36
C ARG A 81 -3.83 -0.18 3.96
N LEU A 82 -4.02 0.71 4.94
CA LEU A 82 -4.10 2.16 4.71
C LEU A 82 -2.76 2.70 4.16
N ALA A 83 -1.64 2.34 4.79
CA ALA A 83 -0.31 2.72 4.33
C ALA A 83 -0.05 2.26 2.89
N ALA A 84 -0.41 1.01 2.57
CA ALA A 84 -0.31 0.46 1.21
C ALA A 84 -1.19 1.21 0.21
N GLY A 85 -2.45 1.49 0.56
CA GLY A 85 -3.36 2.23 -0.30
C GLY A 85 -2.86 3.63 -0.60
N GLN A 86 -2.38 4.36 0.41
CA GLN A 86 -1.82 5.68 0.25
C GLN A 86 -0.51 5.66 -0.55
N ALA A 87 0.40 4.74 -0.26
CA ALA A 87 1.69 4.67 -0.92
C ALA A 87 1.55 4.30 -2.41
N LEU A 88 0.73 3.30 -2.73
CA LEU A 88 0.43 2.93 -4.11
C LEU A 88 -0.34 4.03 -4.82
N GLY A 89 -1.39 4.59 -4.20
CA GLY A 89 -2.17 5.65 -4.80
C GLY A 89 -1.32 6.88 -5.17
N ARG A 90 -0.35 7.26 -4.31
CA ARG A 90 0.59 8.35 -4.62
C ARG A 90 1.46 8.11 -5.85
N ARG A 91 1.69 6.85 -6.28
CA ARG A 91 2.39 6.56 -7.54
C ARG A 91 1.52 6.91 -8.76
N GLY A 92 0.20 6.77 -8.63
CA GLY A 92 -0.75 7.19 -9.64
C GLY A 92 -0.78 6.27 -10.87
N GLY A 93 -0.65 6.87 -12.05
CA GLY A 93 -1.05 6.25 -13.32
C GLY A 93 -0.38 4.90 -13.66
N ASP A 94 0.83 4.65 -13.17
CA ASP A 94 1.57 3.39 -13.42
C ASP A 94 0.98 2.19 -12.66
N VAL A 95 0.38 2.41 -11.49
CA VAL A 95 -0.22 1.33 -10.68
C VAL A 95 -1.73 1.22 -10.84
N VAL A 96 -2.40 2.26 -11.33
CA VAL A 96 -3.86 2.28 -11.51
C VAL A 96 -4.40 1.06 -12.29
N PRO A 97 -3.80 0.63 -13.42
CA PRO A 97 -4.29 -0.55 -14.14
C PRO A 97 -4.31 -1.82 -13.27
N ARG A 98 -3.27 -2.01 -12.45
CA ARG A 98 -3.16 -3.16 -11.56
C ARG A 98 -4.11 -3.06 -10.37
N LEU A 99 -4.25 -1.88 -9.77
CA LEU A 99 -5.23 -1.63 -8.70
C LEU A 99 -6.66 -1.89 -9.19
N ARG A 100 -7.01 -1.41 -10.39
CA ARG A 100 -8.29 -1.68 -11.04
C ARG A 100 -8.52 -3.18 -11.25
N GLN A 101 -7.53 -3.90 -11.79
CA GLN A 101 -7.63 -5.34 -11.98
C GLN A 101 -7.89 -6.07 -10.65
N LEU A 102 -7.17 -5.69 -9.59
CA LEU A 102 -7.36 -6.27 -8.27
C LEU A 102 -8.75 -5.98 -7.70
N ALA A 103 -9.23 -4.73 -7.84
CA ALA A 103 -10.56 -4.34 -7.38
C ALA A 103 -11.67 -5.12 -8.10
N LEU A 104 -11.53 -5.33 -9.41
CA LEU A 104 -12.50 -6.09 -10.23
C LEU A 104 -12.49 -7.61 -9.96
N ALA A 105 -11.35 -8.16 -9.52
CA ALA A 105 -11.21 -9.58 -9.21
C ALA A 105 -11.74 -9.96 -7.82
N LYS A 106 -12.05 -8.98 -6.97
CA LYS A 106 -12.37 -9.12 -5.54
C LYS A 106 -13.80 -8.65 -5.28
N LYS A 107 -14.40 -9.05 -4.15
CA LYS A 107 -15.77 -8.66 -3.78
C LYS A 107 -15.84 -8.12 -2.35
N GLY A 108 -16.74 -7.17 -2.11
CA GLY A 108 -16.98 -6.58 -0.79
C GLY A 108 -15.70 -6.13 -0.09
N GLN A 109 -15.46 -6.63 1.13
CA GLN A 109 -14.31 -6.25 1.94
C GLN A 109 -12.97 -6.57 1.29
N GLU A 110 -12.88 -7.64 0.50
CA GLU A 110 -11.62 -7.98 -0.17
C GLU A 110 -11.23 -6.97 -1.26
N ALA A 111 -12.20 -6.23 -1.82
CA ALA A 111 -11.92 -5.18 -2.78
C ALA A 111 -11.52 -3.84 -2.13
N SER A 112 -11.68 -3.70 -0.81
CA SER A 112 -11.52 -2.41 -0.11
C SER A 112 -10.12 -1.81 -0.22
N GLY A 113 -9.06 -2.64 -0.14
CA GLY A 113 -7.68 -2.17 -0.28
C GLY A 113 -7.41 -1.53 -1.64
N PRO A 114 -7.60 -2.26 -2.76
CA PRO A 114 -7.45 -1.70 -4.10
C PRO A 114 -8.35 -0.49 -4.38
N LEU A 115 -9.61 -0.51 -3.94
CA LEU A 115 -10.52 0.63 -4.09
C LEU A 115 -10.02 1.86 -3.33
N GLY A 116 -9.58 1.69 -2.09
CA GLY A 116 -9.00 2.77 -1.29
C GLY A 116 -7.74 3.34 -1.95
N ALA A 117 -6.89 2.49 -2.52
CA ALA A 117 -5.71 2.93 -3.26
C ALA A 117 -6.06 3.76 -4.49
N LEU A 118 -7.08 3.35 -5.27
CA LEU A 118 -7.59 4.13 -6.40
C LEU A 118 -8.10 5.51 -5.98
N ALA A 119 -8.70 5.63 -4.79
CA ALA A 119 -9.15 6.92 -4.26
C ALA A 119 -8.00 7.91 -4.03
N PHE A 120 -6.79 7.41 -3.77
CA PHE A 120 -5.58 8.22 -3.63
C PHE A 120 -4.84 8.46 -4.95
N ALA A 121 -5.27 7.85 -6.07
CA ALA A 121 -4.56 7.82 -7.34
C ALA A 121 -4.99 8.91 -8.36
N GLY A 122 -5.53 10.03 -7.87
CA GLY A 122 -5.87 11.19 -8.71
C GLY A 122 -6.96 10.91 -9.76
N PRO A 123 -6.96 11.64 -10.90
CA PRO A 123 -7.99 11.53 -11.94
C PRO A 123 -8.13 10.13 -12.54
N GLU A 124 -7.02 9.43 -12.78
CA GLU A 124 -7.00 8.06 -13.31
C GLU A 124 -7.62 7.08 -12.31
N GLY A 125 -7.32 7.26 -11.02
CA GLY A 125 -7.94 6.52 -9.93
C GLY A 125 -9.46 6.76 -9.85
N GLN A 126 -9.90 8.02 -9.96
CA GLN A 126 -11.31 8.38 -9.99
C GLN A 126 -12.03 7.76 -11.18
N ALA A 127 -11.42 7.78 -12.37
CA ALA A 127 -11.99 7.15 -13.56
C ALA A 127 -12.18 5.64 -13.37
N ALA A 128 -11.19 4.96 -12.78
CA ALA A 128 -11.29 3.54 -12.46
C ALA A 128 -12.38 3.25 -11.41
N LEU A 129 -12.49 4.08 -10.36
CA LEU A 129 -13.56 3.96 -9.37
C LEU A 129 -14.94 4.16 -10.00
N LEU A 130 -15.07 5.13 -10.91
CA LEU A 130 -16.32 5.39 -11.62
C LEU A 130 -16.72 4.18 -12.45
N GLU A 131 -15.79 3.60 -13.20
CA GLU A 131 -16.06 2.37 -13.94
C GLU A 131 -16.55 1.26 -13.00
N ILE A 132 -15.82 0.98 -11.92
CA ILE A 132 -16.15 -0.09 -10.97
C ILE A 132 -17.53 0.14 -10.32
N ALA A 133 -17.88 1.38 -9.99
CA ALA A 133 -19.18 1.75 -9.44
C ALA A 133 -20.37 1.40 -10.37
N HIS A 134 -20.13 1.35 -11.69
CA HIS A 134 -21.14 1.03 -12.70
C HIS A 134 -21.10 -0.44 -13.15
N THR A 135 -19.92 -1.04 -13.30
CA THR A 135 -19.76 -2.32 -14.01
C THR A 135 -19.55 -3.52 -13.09
N HIS A 136 -19.11 -3.32 -11.84
CA HIS A 136 -18.77 -4.43 -10.98
C HIS A 136 -20.01 -5.27 -10.63
N SER A 137 -19.88 -6.60 -10.58
CA SER A 137 -21.03 -7.50 -10.35
C SER A 137 -21.59 -7.45 -8.92
N ASP A 138 -20.74 -7.21 -7.92
CA ASP A 138 -21.10 -7.14 -6.49
C ASP A 138 -21.52 -5.73 -6.07
N GLU A 139 -22.71 -5.60 -5.46
CA GLU A 139 -23.25 -4.29 -5.03
C GLU A 139 -22.43 -3.67 -3.89
N ASN A 140 -21.85 -4.46 -2.98
CA ASN A 140 -21.04 -3.89 -1.90
C ASN A 140 -19.78 -3.21 -2.46
N THR A 141 -19.12 -3.86 -3.44
CA THR A 141 -18.01 -3.24 -4.17
C THR A 141 -18.45 -1.99 -4.92
N ARG A 142 -19.59 -2.01 -5.63
CA ARG A 142 -20.12 -0.82 -6.34
C ARG A 142 -20.39 0.34 -5.37
N GLY A 143 -21.10 0.05 -4.27
CA GLY A 143 -21.45 1.04 -3.25
C GLY A 143 -20.22 1.63 -2.58
N LEU A 144 -19.19 0.83 -2.29
CA LEU A 144 -17.92 1.35 -1.76
C LEU A 144 -17.19 2.25 -2.77
N ALA A 145 -17.17 1.88 -4.06
CA ALA A 145 -16.58 2.73 -5.09
C ALA A 145 -17.31 4.09 -5.19
N ARG A 146 -18.65 4.11 -5.13
CA ARG A 146 -19.44 5.35 -5.05
C ARG A 146 -19.11 6.18 -3.81
N LEU A 147 -19.02 5.54 -2.64
CA LEU A 147 -18.69 6.22 -1.39
C LEU A 147 -17.32 6.92 -1.47
N LEU A 148 -16.31 6.23 -2.04
CA LEU A 148 -14.96 6.78 -2.22
C LEU A 148 -14.90 7.93 -3.24
N LEU A 149 -15.88 8.01 -4.14
CA LEU A 149 -16.10 9.16 -5.03
C LEU A 149 -16.91 10.29 -4.38
N GLY A 150 -17.35 10.14 -3.12
CA GLY A 150 -18.24 11.08 -2.44
C GLY A 150 -19.69 11.04 -2.94
N MET A 151 -20.09 9.98 -3.64
CA MET A 151 -21.45 9.78 -4.16
C MET A 151 -22.30 9.02 -3.13
N ASP A 152 -23.64 9.21 -3.14
CA ASP A 152 -24.54 8.41 -2.30
C ASP A 152 -24.49 6.95 -2.76
N PRO A 153 -24.06 6.00 -1.89
CA PRO A 153 -23.90 4.61 -2.29
C PRO A 153 -25.21 3.94 -2.71
N ARG A 154 -26.36 4.51 -2.32
CA ARG A 154 -27.72 3.99 -2.59
C ARG A 154 -28.36 4.55 -3.86
N LYS A 155 -27.70 5.51 -4.52
CA LYS A 155 -28.21 6.11 -5.76
C LYS A 155 -27.45 5.50 -6.94
N HIS A 156 -28.22 4.91 -7.86
CA HIS A 156 -27.74 4.37 -9.12
C HIS A 156 -27.77 5.44 -10.20
#